data_AF-A0A7W0Q0N0-F1
#
_entry.id   AF-A0A7W0Q0N0-F1
#
_cell.length_a   1.000
_cell.length_b   1.000
_cell.length_c   1.000
_cell.angle_alpha   90.00
_cell.angle_beta   90.00
_cell.angle_gamma   90.00
#
_symmetry.space_group_name_H-M   'P 1'
#
loop_
_entity.id
_entity.type
_entity.pdbx_description
1 polymer ?
#
loop_
_entity_poly.entity_id
_entity_poly.type
_entity_poly.pdbx_seq_one_letter_code
_entity_poly.pdbx_strand_id
1 'polypeptide(L)'
;MIELRSDTLTQPTPGMRQAIASAVVGDEQKREDPTVLELESRAAELLGQEASVYLPTATMANQIAIRILTEPGDVVIAEEHSHLFISEQGGPAAHSGLFTRPLPGYAGRLAPEQIRAAMTDPRSGHEPVTKLVSVENTHNSSGGRVWPLDELEAMVETSRELGLRVHLDGARVLNAAVALGVPAAEIGASFDTVTLCLSKGLGCPLGAIVAGSEELMVKARRAKHLFGGAMRQAGIVAAAGVYAL
;
A
#
# COMPACT_ATOMS: atom_id res chain seq x y z
N MET A 1 -7.80 31.12 3.60
CA MET A 1 -8.84 30.11 3.32
C MET A 1 -8.49 28.89 4.16
N ILE A 2 -9.44 28.35 4.93
CA ILE A 2 -9.25 27.13 5.72
C ILE A 2 -9.78 25.96 4.86
N GLU A 3 -8.95 24.95 4.63
CA GLU A 3 -9.27 23.81 3.77
C GLU A 3 -9.26 22.51 4.61
N LEU A 4 -10.40 21.83 4.68
CA LEU A 4 -10.63 20.65 5.53
C LEU A 4 -11.26 19.48 4.77
N ARG A 5 -11.36 19.54 3.44
CA ARG A 5 -11.96 18.45 2.64
C ARG A 5 -11.10 17.19 2.63
N SER A 6 -9.78 17.35 2.59
CA SER A 6 -8.84 16.23 2.49
C SER A 6 -7.41 16.69 2.78
N ASP A 7 -6.59 15.79 3.33
CA ASP A 7 -5.15 15.95 3.44
C ASP A 7 -4.42 15.81 2.08
N THR A 8 -5.10 15.40 1.01
CA THR A 8 -4.55 15.42 -0.36
C THR A 8 -4.38 16.84 -0.93
N LEU A 9 -4.91 17.87 -0.25
CA LEU A 9 -4.84 19.27 -0.69
C LEU A 9 -3.57 19.99 -0.19
N THR A 10 -2.71 19.30 0.55
CA THR A 10 -1.40 19.79 0.97
C THR A 10 -0.58 20.29 -0.21
N GLN A 11 0.25 21.31 0.04
CA GLN A 11 1.13 21.90 -0.96
C GLN A 11 2.59 21.79 -0.50
N PRO A 12 3.54 21.57 -1.43
CA PRO A 12 4.96 21.53 -1.09
C PRO A 12 5.40 22.79 -0.35
N THR A 13 6.05 22.60 0.81
CA THR A 13 6.66 23.66 1.60
C THR A 13 7.85 24.30 0.84
N PRO A 14 8.34 25.48 1.25
CA PRO A 14 9.54 26.06 0.65
C PRO A 14 10.76 25.12 0.69
N GLY A 15 10.97 24.41 1.80
CA GLY A 15 12.05 23.43 1.93
C GLY A 15 11.91 22.25 0.98
N MET A 16 10.70 21.70 0.86
CA MET A 16 10.41 20.63 -0.09
C MET A 16 10.60 21.08 -1.54
N ARG A 17 10.18 22.31 -1.90
CA ARG A 17 10.41 22.88 -3.24
C ARG A 17 11.90 23.03 -3.55
N GLN A 18 12.70 23.40 -2.57
CA GLN A 18 14.16 23.47 -2.72
C GLN A 18 14.76 22.08 -2.93
N ALA A 19 14.33 21.07 -2.17
CA ALA A 19 14.77 19.68 -2.34
C ALA A 19 14.45 19.16 -3.76
N ILE A 20 13.23 19.42 -4.25
CA ILE A 20 12.81 19.10 -5.63
C ILE A 20 13.72 19.80 -6.66
N ALA A 21 13.96 21.11 -6.49
CA ALA A 21 14.74 21.89 -7.45
C ALA A 21 16.22 21.49 -7.49
N SER A 22 16.75 20.89 -6.43
CA SER A 22 18.15 20.46 -6.30
C SER A 22 18.35 18.95 -6.49
N ALA A 23 17.31 18.20 -6.86
CA ALA A 23 17.38 16.75 -7.00
C ALA A 23 18.39 16.29 -8.06
N VAL A 24 19.19 15.27 -7.73
CA VAL A 24 20.03 14.58 -8.71
C VAL A 24 19.21 13.46 -9.33
N VAL A 25 19.13 13.44 -10.67
CA VAL A 25 18.20 12.56 -11.39
C VAL A 25 18.93 11.63 -12.36
N GLY A 26 18.27 10.56 -12.76
CA GLY A 26 18.76 9.58 -13.72
C GLY A 26 17.61 8.91 -14.46
N ASP A 27 17.88 7.78 -15.13
CA ASP A 27 16.82 6.97 -15.73
C ASP A 27 16.31 5.94 -14.71
N GLU A 28 15.15 6.21 -14.10
CA GLU A 28 14.54 5.33 -13.11
C GLU A 28 14.27 3.92 -13.66
N GLN A 29 13.93 3.79 -14.96
CA GLN A 29 13.67 2.48 -15.57
C GLN A 29 14.91 1.59 -15.62
N LYS A 30 16.10 2.20 -15.60
CA LYS A 30 17.39 1.52 -15.55
C LYS A 30 17.95 1.41 -14.14
N ARG A 31 17.22 1.90 -13.14
CA ARG A 31 17.67 2.05 -11.75
C ARG A 31 18.92 2.93 -11.63
N GLU A 32 18.97 3.99 -12.42
CA GLU A 32 20.09 4.95 -12.45
C GLU A 32 19.73 6.30 -11.81
N ASP A 33 18.49 6.47 -11.31
CA ASP A 33 18.06 7.70 -10.63
C ASP A 33 18.40 7.63 -9.12
N PRO A 34 19.42 8.37 -8.64
CA PRO A 34 19.92 8.22 -7.27
C PRO A 34 18.91 8.70 -6.23
N THR A 35 18.11 9.72 -6.55
CA THR A 35 17.11 10.24 -5.62
C THR A 35 15.95 9.25 -5.45
N VAL A 36 15.54 8.57 -6.53
CA VAL A 36 14.54 7.49 -6.43
C VAL A 36 15.07 6.33 -5.60
N LEU A 37 16.32 5.91 -5.83
CA LEU A 37 16.94 4.82 -5.06
C LEU A 37 17.05 5.14 -3.57
N GLU A 38 17.39 6.38 -3.24
CA GLU A 38 17.42 6.85 -1.85
C GLU A 38 16.02 6.79 -1.20
N LEU A 39 15.00 7.30 -1.89
CA LEU A 39 13.62 7.23 -1.41
C LEU A 39 13.18 5.78 -1.18
N GLU A 40 13.44 4.90 -2.15
CA GLU A 40 13.06 3.49 -2.06
C GLU A 40 13.77 2.78 -0.90
N SER A 41 15.05 3.09 -0.65
CA SER A 41 15.80 2.55 0.49
C SER A 41 15.22 3.02 1.82
N ARG A 42 15.00 4.33 2.00
CA ARG A 42 14.46 4.89 3.25
C ARG A 42 13.06 4.37 3.55
N ALA A 43 12.22 4.27 2.51
CA ALA A 43 10.85 3.80 2.67
C ALA A 43 10.77 2.31 3.03
N ALA A 44 11.68 1.47 2.50
CA ALA A 44 11.76 0.07 2.90
C ALA A 44 12.10 -0.08 4.39
N GLU A 45 13.14 0.62 4.85
CA GLU A 45 13.55 0.64 6.26
C GLU A 45 12.42 1.17 7.17
N LEU A 46 11.82 2.30 6.81
CA LEU A 46 10.74 2.92 7.58
C LEU A 46 9.53 1.99 7.78
N LEU A 47 9.23 1.16 6.77
CA LEU A 47 8.09 0.24 6.77
C LEU A 47 8.46 -1.17 7.28
N GLY A 48 9.71 -1.41 7.67
CA GLY A 48 10.15 -2.71 8.16
C GLY A 48 10.18 -3.79 7.07
N GLN A 49 10.48 -3.41 5.83
CA GLN A 49 10.47 -4.28 4.65
C GLN A 49 11.85 -4.32 3.99
N GLU A 50 12.13 -5.36 3.20
CA GLU A 50 13.45 -5.55 2.57
C GLU A 50 13.71 -4.56 1.44
N ALA A 51 12.70 -4.27 0.63
CA ALA A 51 12.81 -3.38 -0.51
C ALA A 51 11.51 -2.61 -0.75
N SER A 52 11.60 -1.53 -1.54
CA SER A 52 10.43 -0.81 -1.99
C SER A 52 10.53 -0.30 -3.43
N VAL A 53 9.40 0.14 -3.98
CA VAL A 53 9.26 0.71 -5.32
C VAL A 53 8.47 2.00 -5.25
N TYR A 54 9.03 3.07 -5.80
CA TYR A 54 8.35 4.36 -5.94
C TYR A 54 7.34 4.33 -7.09
N LEU A 55 6.14 4.88 -6.86
CA LEU A 55 5.01 4.84 -7.79
C LEU A 55 4.32 6.21 -7.89
N PRO A 56 3.68 6.54 -9.04
CA PRO A 56 2.98 7.83 -9.20
C PRO A 56 1.82 8.04 -8.22
N THR A 57 1.04 7.00 -7.90
CA THR A 57 -0.17 7.11 -7.08
C THR A 57 -0.35 5.91 -6.14
N ALA A 58 -1.05 6.13 -5.02
CA ALA A 58 -1.38 5.08 -4.07
C ALA A 58 -2.32 4.01 -4.68
N THR A 59 -3.26 4.41 -5.54
CA THR A 59 -4.08 3.46 -6.32
C THR A 59 -3.21 2.52 -7.14
N MET A 60 -2.22 3.03 -7.88
CA MET A 60 -1.32 2.16 -8.63
C MET A 60 -0.51 1.24 -7.70
N ALA A 61 -0.14 1.73 -6.51
CA ALA A 61 0.56 0.93 -5.51
C ALA A 61 -0.28 -0.25 -5.00
N ASN A 62 -1.53 -0.03 -4.64
CA ASN A 62 -2.46 -1.09 -4.24
C ASN A 62 -2.71 -2.07 -5.41
N GLN A 63 -2.97 -1.55 -6.62
CA GLN A 63 -3.22 -2.40 -7.79
C GLN A 63 -2.02 -3.27 -8.17
N ILE A 64 -0.80 -2.76 -8.04
CA ILE A 64 0.42 -3.56 -8.22
C ILE A 64 0.57 -4.58 -7.08
N ALA A 65 0.36 -4.15 -5.83
CA ALA A 65 0.49 -5.01 -4.66
C ALA A 65 -0.43 -6.24 -4.74
N ILE A 66 -1.71 -6.04 -5.07
CA ILE A 66 -2.64 -7.17 -5.24
C ILE A 66 -2.23 -8.01 -6.45
N ARG A 67 -1.87 -7.40 -7.59
CA ARG A 67 -1.54 -8.13 -8.83
C ARG A 67 -0.39 -9.11 -8.67
N ILE A 68 0.61 -8.79 -7.84
CA ILE A 68 1.79 -9.63 -7.61
C ILE A 68 1.59 -10.67 -6.50
N LEU A 69 0.50 -10.59 -5.72
CA LEU A 69 0.15 -11.53 -4.66
C LEU A 69 -0.90 -12.56 -5.08
N THR A 70 -1.52 -12.38 -6.25
CA THR A 70 -2.66 -13.17 -6.73
C THR A 70 -2.55 -13.52 -8.21
N GLU A 71 -3.33 -14.50 -8.64
CA GLU A 71 -3.59 -14.81 -10.04
C GLU A 71 -5.04 -14.49 -10.46
N PRO A 72 -5.31 -14.29 -11.76
CA PRO A 72 -6.68 -14.12 -12.25
C PRO A 72 -7.59 -15.27 -11.80
N GLY A 73 -8.76 -14.94 -11.28
CA GLY A 73 -9.71 -15.89 -10.69
C GLY A 73 -9.58 -16.09 -9.18
N ASP A 74 -8.50 -15.62 -8.56
CA ASP A 74 -8.37 -15.63 -7.09
C ASP A 74 -9.36 -14.65 -6.43
N VAL A 75 -9.68 -14.92 -5.16
CA VAL A 75 -10.48 -14.05 -4.30
C VAL A 75 -9.59 -13.17 -3.43
N VAL A 76 -9.90 -11.88 -3.42
CA VAL A 76 -9.40 -10.91 -2.44
C VAL A 76 -10.51 -10.55 -1.43
N ILE A 77 -10.18 -10.68 -0.15
CA ILE A 77 -11.01 -10.26 0.98
C ILE A 77 -10.53 -8.88 1.45
N ALA A 78 -11.46 -7.96 1.69
CA ALA A 78 -11.20 -6.72 2.40
C ALA A 78 -12.48 -6.22 3.07
N GLU A 79 -12.35 -5.20 3.92
CA GLU A 79 -13.52 -4.51 4.48
C GLU A 79 -14.31 -3.82 3.36
N GLU A 80 -15.64 -3.87 3.43
CA GLU A 80 -16.54 -3.49 2.32
C GLU A 80 -16.44 -2.01 1.89
N HIS A 81 -15.98 -1.12 2.77
CA HIS A 81 -15.76 0.30 2.53
C HIS A 81 -14.28 0.68 2.40
N SER A 82 -13.39 -0.32 2.27
CA SER A 82 -11.97 -0.09 1.98
C SER A 82 -11.77 0.62 0.65
N HIS A 83 -10.74 1.46 0.58
CA HIS A 83 -10.36 2.24 -0.59
C HIS A 83 -10.22 1.35 -1.84
N LEU A 84 -9.59 0.18 -1.65
CA LEU A 84 -9.43 -0.85 -2.69
C LEU A 84 -10.75 -1.19 -3.40
N PHE A 85 -11.86 -1.26 -2.68
CA PHE A 85 -13.16 -1.63 -3.24
C PHE A 85 -13.99 -0.44 -3.70
N ILE A 86 -14.01 0.66 -2.93
CA ILE A 86 -14.95 1.75 -3.21
C ILE A 86 -14.34 2.94 -3.97
N SER A 87 -13.01 3.07 -4.00
CA SER A 87 -12.32 4.27 -4.52
C SER A 87 -11.25 3.97 -5.58
N GLU A 88 -11.22 2.75 -6.12
CA GLU A 88 -10.27 2.34 -7.16
C GLU A 88 -10.95 1.79 -8.42
N GLN A 89 -12.20 2.21 -8.67
CA GLN A 89 -12.97 1.89 -9.89
C GLN A 89 -13.13 0.37 -10.16
N GLY A 90 -13.16 -0.46 -9.11
CA GLY A 90 -13.19 -1.92 -9.29
C GLY A 90 -11.88 -2.50 -9.82
N GLY A 91 -10.76 -1.81 -9.59
CA GLY A 91 -9.41 -2.17 -10.03
C GLY A 91 -9.04 -3.64 -9.85
N PRO A 92 -9.33 -4.31 -8.70
CA PRO A 92 -9.01 -5.72 -8.54
C PRO A 92 -9.55 -6.62 -9.66
N ALA A 93 -10.80 -6.38 -10.08
CA ALA A 93 -11.40 -7.11 -11.20
C ALA A 93 -10.81 -6.64 -12.54
N ALA A 94 -10.73 -5.33 -12.76
CA ALA A 94 -10.36 -4.75 -14.05
C ALA A 94 -8.89 -5.01 -14.45
N HIS A 95 -7.96 -4.96 -13.49
CA HIS A 95 -6.52 -5.05 -13.76
C HIS A 95 -5.93 -6.43 -13.46
N SER A 96 -6.55 -7.18 -12.54
CA SER A 96 -5.99 -8.43 -12.04
C SER A 96 -6.93 -9.63 -12.21
N GLY A 97 -8.17 -9.42 -12.71
CA GLY A 97 -9.14 -10.49 -12.91
C GLY A 97 -9.60 -11.14 -11.61
N LEU A 98 -9.59 -10.40 -10.50
CA LEU A 98 -9.90 -10.91 -9.17
C LEU A 98 -11.39 -10.85 -8.86
N PHE A 99 -11.85 -11.86 -8.13
CA PHE A 99 -13.15 -11.78 -7.47
C PHE A 99 -13.00 -11.02 -6.14
N THR A 100 -13.87 -10.05 -5.90
CA THR A 100 -13.86 -9.26 -4.67
C THR A 100 -14.87 -9.84 -3.67
N ARG A 101 -14.41 -10.13 -2.46
CA ARG A 101 -15.25 -10.60 -1.34
C ARG A 101 -15.26 -9.56 -0.22
N PRO A 102 -16.12 -8.53 -0.32
CA PRO A 102 -16.29 -7.55 0.75
C PRO A 102 -16.89 -8.20 1.99
N LEU A 103 -16.34 -7.86 3.15
CA LEU A 103 -16.87 -8.26 4.45
C LEU A 103 -17.23 -7.01 5.27
N PRO A 104 -18.34 -7.04 6.04
CA PRO A 104 -18.69 -5.93 6.92
C PRO A 104 -17.67 -5.84 8.06
N GLY A 105 -17.12 -4.65 8.31
CA GLY A 105 -16.19 -4.42 9.41
C GLY A 105 -16.78 -3.61 10.56
N TYR A 106 -16.08 -3.60 11.69
CA TYR A 106 -16.35 -2.64 12.78
C TYR A 106 -15.23 -1.61 12.85
N ALA A 107 -15.57 -0.35 12.62
CA ALA A 107 -14.61 0.75 12.52
C ALA A 107 -13.52 0.51 11.44
N GLY A 108 -13.88 -0.16 10.33
CA GLY A 108 -12.96 -0.49 9.24
C GLY A 108 -12.06 -1.70 9.49
N ARG A 109 -12.41 -2.52 10.50
CA ARG A 109 -11.61 -3.67 10.94
C ARG A 109 -12.39 -4.97 10.80
N LEU A 110 -11.69 -6.02 10.40
CA LEU A 110 -12.21 -7.38 10.27
C LEU A 110 -11.71 -8.24 11.42
N ALA A 111 -12.59 -9.10 11.95
CA ALA A 111 -12.22 -10.08 12.96
C ALA A 111 -11.66 -11.38 12.33
N PRO A 112 -10.73 -12.08 13.00
CA PRO A 112 -10.20 -13.38 12.56
C PRO A 112 -11.27 -14.39 12.14
N GLU A 113 -12.38 -14.47 12.87
CA GLU A 113 -13.48 -15.40 12.61
C GLU A 113 -14.17 -15.11 11.27
N GLN A 114 -14.21 -13.84 10.86
CA GLN A 114 -14.76 -13.45 9.57
C GLN A 114 -13.87 -13.94 8.42
N ILE A 115 -12.55 -13.92 8.59
CA ILE A 115 -11.60 -14.46 7.60
C ILE A 115 -11.77 -15.97 7.50
N ARG A 116 -11.84 -16.68 8.63
CA ARG A 116 -12.06 -18.15 8.67
C ARG A 116 -13.38 -18.52 7.98
N ALA A 117 -14.45 -17.79 8.26
CA ALA A 117 -15.77 -18.03 7.64
C ALA A 117 -15.80 -17.71 6.15
N ALA A 118 -14.93 -16.81 5.68
CA ALA A 118 -14.84 -16.40 4.28
C ALA A 118 -13.91 -17.29 3.44
N MET A 119 -13.29 -18.33 4.00
CA MET A 119 -12.45 -19.25 3.25
C MET A 119 -13.27 -20.12 2.29
N THR A 120 -12.74 -20.36 1.09
CA THR A 120 -13.21 -21.41 0.18
C THR A 120 -12.47 -22.72 0.44
N ASP A 121 -13.07 -23.87 0.09
CA ASP A 121 -12.36 -25.15 0.19
C ASP A 121 -11.28 -25.19 -0.92
N PRO A 122 -9.98 -25.25 -0.59
CA PRO A 122 -8.91 -25.24 -1.59
C PRO A 122 -8.90 -26.49 -2.48
N ARG A 123 -9.66 -27.53 -2.13
CA ARG A 123 -9.83 -28.76 -2.93
C ARG A 123 -11.03 -28.69 -3.85
N SER A 124 -11.88 -27.66 -3.73
CA SER A 124 -13.05 -27.49 -4.57
C SER A 124 -12.62 -27.13 -5.99
N GLY A 125 -13.05 -27.93 -6.98
CA GLY A 125 -12.90 -27.59 -8.40
C GLY A 125 -13.95 -26.60 -8.92
N HIS A 126 -14.90 -26.18 -8.07
CA HIS A 126 -16.03 -25.32 -8.44
C HIS A 126 -15.92 -23.90 -7.87
N GLU A 127 -15.19 -23.72 -6.77
CA GLU A 127 -15.08 -22.44 -6.07
C GLU A 127 -13.77 -21.73 -6.44
N PRO A 128 -13.75 -20.38 -6.47
CA PRO A 128 -12.51 -19.64 -6.64
C PRO A 128 -11.62 -19.78 -5.39
N VAL A 129 -10.30 -19.68 -5.57
CA VAL A 129 -9.34 -19.84 -4.48
C VAL A 129 -9.22 -18.54 -3.70
N THR A 130 -9.45 -18.60 -2.38
CA THR A 130 -9.19 -17.45 -1.50
C THR A 130 -7.69 -17.29 -1.31
N LYS A 131 -7.16 -16.13 -1.69
CA LYS A 131 -5.70 -15.94 -1.77
C LYS A 131 -5.15 -14.78 -0.96
N LEU A 132 -5.90 -13.69 -0.86
CA LEU A 132 -5.40 -12.42 -0.31
C LEU A 132 -6.40 -11.81 0.67
N VAL A 133 -5.89 -11.33 1.80
CA VAL A 133 -6.57 -10.36 2.66
C VAL A 133 -5.88 -9.01 2.51
N SER A 134 -6.66 -7.97 2.20
CA SER A 134 -6.21 -6.58 2.15
C SER A 134 -6.77 -5.82 3.34
N VAL A 135 -5.90 -5.12 4.05
CA VAL A 135 -6.20 -4.33 5.24
C VAL A 135 -5.91 -2.88 4.96
N GLU A 136 -6.74 -1.96 5.46
CA GLU A 136 -6.48 -0.52 5.36
C GLU A 136 -6.21 0.05 6.76
N ASN A 137 -5.03 0.65 6.96
CA ASN A 137 -4.66 1.27 8.22
C ASN A 137 -3.90 2.60 8.01
N THR A 138 -4.45 3.75 8.37
CA THR A 138 -5.78 3.98 8.97
C THR A 138 -6.93 3.83 7.98
N HIS A 139 -8.11 3.43 8.44
CA HIS A 139 -9.29 3.26 7.58
C HIS A 139 -10.02 4.59 7.31
N ASN A 140 -10.03 5.04 6.05
CA ASN A 140 -10.52 6.34 5.61
C ASN A 140 -12.04 6.48 5.81
N SER A 141 -12.82 5.53 5.30
CA SER A 141 -14.29 5.55 5.39
C SER A 141 -14.82 5.43 6.83
N SER A 142 -13.95 5.04 7.76
CA SER A 142 -14.26 4.95 9.19
C SER A 142 -13.82 6.20 9.97
N GLY A 143 -13.37 7.26 9.29
CA GLY A 143 -12.91 8.50 9.91
C GLY A 143 -11.44 8.47 10.34
N GLY A 144 -10.59 7.72 9.65
CA GLY A 144 -9.16 7.59 9.99
C GLY A 144 -8.91 6.69 11.20
N ARG A 145 -9.76 5.65 11.38
CA ARG A 145 -9.62 4.72 12.51
C ARG A 145 -8.34 3.91 12.37
N VAL A 146 -7.64 3.80 13.50
CA VAL A 146 -6.41 3.03 13.65
C VAL A 146 -6.77 1.64 14.11
N TRP A 147 -6.11 0.63 13.56
CA TRP A 147 -6.15 -0.72 14.13
C TRP A 147 -5.34 -0.78 15.43
N PRO A 148 -5.91 -1.26 16.54
CA PRO A 148 -5.13 -1.75 17.68
C PRO A 148 -4.15 -2.83 17.20
N LEU A 149 -2.94 -2.78 17.74
CA LEU A 149 -1.84 -3.61 17.23
C LEU A 149 -2.10 -5.11 17.47
N ASP A 150 -2.67 -5.46 18.63
CA ASP A 150 -3.07 -6.83 18.99
C ASP A 150 -4.15 -7.39 18.06
N GLU A 151 -5.15 -6.59 17.72
CA GLU A 151 -6.19 -6.98 16.75
C GLU A 151 -5.62 -7.16 15.34
N LEU A 152 -4.69 -6.28 14.94
CA LEU A 152 -4.03 -6.33 13.63
C LEU A 152 -3.16 -7.60 13.50
N GLU A 153 -2.36 -7.88 14.53
CA GLU A 153 -1.52 -9.07 14.62
C GLU A 153 -2.34 -10.35 14.57
N ALA A 154 -3.43 -10.44 15.35
CA ALA A 154 -4.31 -11.61 15.36
C ALA A 154 -4.95 -11.88 13.99
N MET A 155 -5.33 -10.81 13.26
CA MET A 155 -5.87 -10.90 11.91
C MET A 155 -4.80 -11.37 10.91
N VAL A 156 -3.57 -10.83 10.99
CA VAL A 156 -2.46 -11.24 10.12
C VAL A 156 -2.08 -12.70 10.38
N GLU A 157 -1.95 -13.11 11.64
CA GLU A 157 -1.61 -14.47 12.04
C GLU A 157 -2.66 -15.46 11.51
N THR A 158 -3.95 -15.18 11.76
CA THR A 158 -5.04 -16.01 11.26
C THR A 158 -5.02 -16.11 9.73
N SER A 159 -4.74 -15.03 9.02
CA SER A 159 -4.64 -15.05 7.55
C SER A 159 -3.49 -15.95 7.08
N ARG A 160 -2.34 -15.90 7.76
CA ARG A 160 -1.17 -16.75 7.46
C ARG A 160 -1.43 -18.23 7.76
N GLU A 161 -2.09 -18.55 8.87
CA GLU A 161 -2.50 -19.92 9.21
C GLU A 161 -3.39 -20.55 8.12
N LEU A 162 -4.22 -19.72 7.49
CA LEU A 162 -5.12 -20.12 6.39
C LEU A 162 -4.41 -20.15 5.02
N GLY A 163 -3.11 -19.87 4.97
CA GLY A 163 -2.32 -19.85 3.73
C GLY A 163 -2.58 -18.63 2.83
N LEU A 164 -3.17 -17.57 3.38
CA LEU A 164 -3.42 -16.32 2.67
C LEU A 164 -2.18 -15.43 2.67
N ARG A 165 -2.06 -14.64 1.61
CA ARG A 165 -1.18 -13.47 1.58
C ARG A 165 -1.87 -12.31 2.27
N VAL A 166 -1.09 -11.38 2.80
CA VAL A 166 -1.59 -10.18 3.50
C VAL A 166 -0.99 -8.90 2.91
N HIS A 167 -1.87 -7.99 2.50
CA HIS A 167 -1.49 -6.66 2.00
C HIS A 167 -2.02 -5.57 2.94
N LEU A 168 -1.17 -4.59 3.26
CA LEU A 168 -1.55 -3.37 3.96
C LEU A 168 -1.64 -2.19 2.97
N ASP A 169 -2.86 -1.71 2.73
CA ASP A 169 -3.10 -0.35 2.27
C ASP A 169 -2.77 0.62 3.42
N GLY A 170 -1.52 1.08 3.39
CA GLY A 170 -0.95 1.97 4.38
C GLY A 170 -0.92 3.41 3.92
N ALA A 171 -1.90 3.85 3.12
CA ALA A 171 -1.97 5.23 2.63
C ALA A 171 -1.78 6.30 3.75
N ARG A 172 -2.12 5.95 5.01
CA ARG A 172 -1.88 6.77 6.20
C ARG A 172 -1.24 5.97 7.36
N VAL A 173 -0.38 5.00 7.06
CA VAL A 173 0.24 4.15 8.09
C VAL A 173 1.08 4.94 9.09
N LEU A 174 1.68 6.06 8.68
CA LEU A 174 2.44 6.92 9.60
C LEU A 174 1.53 7.64 10.61
N ASN A 175 0.28 7.95 10.25
CA ASN A 175 -0.70 8.45 11.22
C ASN A 175 -1.04 7.37 12.26
N ALA A 176 -1.18 6.11 11.82
CA ALA A 176 -1.39 4.98 12.73
C ALA A 176 -0.20 4.79 13.68
N ALA A 177 1.03 4.82 13.15
CA ALA A 177 2.26 4.73 13.93
C ALA A 177 2.34 5.81 15.03
N VAL A 178 2.08 7.08 14.66
CA VAL A 178 2.05 8.18 15.62
C VAL A 178 0.94 8.02 16.67
N ALA A 179 -0.25 7.58 16.26
CA ALA A 179 -1.37 7.39 17.18
C ALA A 179 -1.17 6.23 18.17
N LEU A 180 -0.49 5.17 17.74
CA LEU A 180 -0.14 4.01 18.57
C LEU A 180 1.12 4.25 19.40
N GLY A 181 1.95 5.22 19.04
CA GLY A 181 3.24 5.46 19.69
C GLY A 181 4.29 4.39 19.37
N VAL A 182 4.21 3.75 18.21
CA VAL A 182 5.11 2.68 17.76
C VAL A 182 5.79 3.06 16.43
N PRO A 183 6.97 2.50 16.10
CA PRO A 183 7.56 2.64 14.78
C PRO A 183 6.64 2.09 13.68
N ALA A 184 6.61 2.73 12.51
CA ALA A 184 5.83 2.23 11.37
C ALA A 184 6.27 0.83 10.91
N ALA A 185 7.55 0.49 11.11
CA ALA A 185 8.10 -0.83 10.87
C ALA A 185 7.42 -1.93 11.70
N GLU A 186 6.97 -1.63 12.91
CA GLU A 186 6.25 -2.59 13.78
C GLU A 186 4.87 -2.95 13.20
N ILE A 187 4.23 -1.99 12.53
CA ILE A 187 2.96 -2.22 11.82
C ILE A 187 3.21 -2.94 10.49
N GLY A 188 4.23 -2.51 9.75
CA GLY A 188 4.46 -2.94 8.37
C GLY A 188 5.14 -4.31 8.22
N ALA A 189 6.00 -4.71 9.14
CA ALA A 189 6.86 -5.90 8.98
C ALA A 189 6.07 -7.23 8.85
N SER A 190 4.87 -7.29 9.41
CA SER A 190 4.03 -8.50 9.41
C SER A 190 3.32 -8.74 8.06
N PHE A 191 3.36 -7.78 7.14
CA PHE A 191 2.67 -7.85 5.84
C PHE A 191 3.59 -8.34 4.71
N ASP A 192 3.01 -8.99 3.70
CA ASP A 192 3.74 -9.36 2.49
C ASP A 192 4.03 -8.14 1.61
N THR A 193 3.10 -7.19 1.57
CA THR A 193 3.29 -5.89 0.96
C THR A 193 2.62 -4.78 1.76
N VAL A 194 3.28 -3.63 1.82
CA VAL A 194 2.78 -2.41 2.48
C VAL A 194 2.83 -1.26 1.49
N THR A 195 1.77 -0.47 1.38
CA THR A 195 1.81 0.79 0.64
C THR A 195 1.93 1.99 1.58
N LEU A 196 2.52 3.07 1.09
CA LEU A 196 2.57 4.36 1.78
C LEU A 196 2.26 5.47 0.78
N CYS A 197 1.30 6.35 1.10
CA CYS A 197 1.01 7.50 0.25
C CYS A 197 1.83 8.71 0.71
N LEU A 198 2.59 9.31 -0.21
CA LEU A 198 3.40 10.50 0.08
C LEU A 198 2.60 11.79 -0.10
N SER A 199 1.59 11.78 -0.98
CA SER A 199 0.82 12.96 -1.36
C SER A 199 -0.46 13.18 -0.55
N LYS A 200 -0.35 12.98 0.77
CA LYS A 200 -1.41 13.23 1.77
C LYS A 200 -0.80 14.02 2.94
N GLY A 201 -0.95 13.55 4.19
CA GLY A 201 -0.37 14.21 5.36
C GLY A 201 1.13 14.47 5.33
N LEU A 202 1.90 13.74 4.51
CA LEU A 202 3.34 13.96 4.27
C LEU A 202 3.63 15.17 3.35
N GLY A 203 2.63 15.72 2.68
CA GLY A 203 2.73 17.00 1.96
C GLY A 203 3.39 16.95 0.59
N CYS A 204 3.77 15.76 0.09
CA CYS A 204 4.38 15.64 -1.24
C CYS A 204 3.37 15.98 -2.35
N PRO A 205 3.82 16.51 -3.50
CA PRO A 205 2.92 16.87 -4.60
C PRO A 205 2.30 15.66 -5.31
N LEU A 206 3.01 14.53 -5.34
CA LEU A 206 2.55 13.24 -5.84
C LEU A 206 3.39 12.13 -5.22
N GLY A 207 3.00 10.88 -5.46
CA GLY A 207 3.82 9.73 -5.17
C GLY A 207 3.26 8.80 -4.09
N ALA A 208 3.63 7.55 -4.23
CA ALA A 208 3.39 6.49 -3.26
C ALA A 208 4.53 5.47 -3.31
N ILE A 209 4.57 4.60 -2.31
CA ILE A 209 5.49 3.48 -2.20
C ILE A 209 4.65 2.20 -2.15
N VAL A 210 5.18 1.13 -2.75
CA VAL A 210 4.87 -0.25 -2.34
C VAL A 210 6.17 -0.87 -1.84
N ALA A 211 6.14 -1.52 -0.69
CA ALA A 211 7.26 -2.18 -0.05
C ALA A 211 6.93 -3.64 0.24
N GLY A 212 7.95 -4.50 0.30
CA GLY A 212 7.82 -5.94 0.52
C GLY A 212 9.19 -6.62 0.43
N SER A 213 9.20 -7.95 0.27
CA SER A 213 10.45 -8.68 0.03
C SER A 213 11.13 -8.29 -1.28
N GLU A 214 12.43 -8.51 -1.40
CA GLU A 214 13.18 -8.24 -2.64
C GLU A 214 12.56 -8.96 -3.84
N GLU A 215 12.14 -10.22 -3.66
CA GLU A 215 11.50 -11.03 -4.70
C GLU A 215 10.19 -10.39 -5.20
N LEU A 216 9.35 -9.90 -4.26
CA LEU A 216 8.11 -9.21 -4.62
C LEU A 216 8.40 -7.89 -5.31
N MET A 217 9.42 -7.15 -4.89
CA MET A 217 9.74 -5.86 -5.49
C MET A 217 10.29 -5.99 -6.91
N VAL A 218 10.94 -7.11 -7.26
CA VAL A 218 11.24 -7.43 -8.67
C VAL A 218 9.96 -7.57 -9.49
N LYS A 219 8.95 -8.28 -8.97
CA LYS A 219 7.63 -8.41 -9.62
C LYS A 219 6.91 -7.06 -9.70
N ALA A 220 6.96 -6.27 -8.63
CA ALA A 220 6.36 -4.94 -8.56
C ALA A 220 6.92 -3.98 -9.63
N ARG A 221 8.24 -3.99 -9.89
CA ARG A 221 8.84 -3.17 -10.96
C ARG A 221 8.38 -3.59 -12.36
N ARG A 222 8.19 -4.90 -12.60
CA ARG A 222 7.62 -5.38 -13.87
C ARG A 222 6.17 -4.91 -14.02
N ALA A 223 5.37 -5.02 -12.95
CA ALA A 223 4.00 -4.54 -12.93
C ALA A 223 3.93 -3.01 -13.09
N LYS A 224 4.83 -2.25 -12.47
CA LYS A 224 4.96 -0.80 -12.65
C LYS A 224 5.13 -0.43 -14.13
N HIS A 225 5.95 -1.17 -14.87
CA HIS A 225 6.11 -0.95 -16.31
C HIS A 225 4.82 -1.27 -17.07
N LEU A 226 4.19 -2.41 -16.77
CA LEU A 226 2.92 -2.84 -17.39
C LEU A 226 1.78 -1.84 -17.17
N PHE A 227 1.68 -1.27 -15.97
CA PHE A 227 0.64 -0.32 -15.58
C PHE A 227 0.95 1.12 -16.04
N GLY A 228 2.05 1.33 -16.79
CA GLY A 228 2.45 2.66 -17.27
C GLY A 228 3.00 3.58 -16.19
N GLY A 229 3.39 3.04 -15.04
CA GLY A 229 3.96 3.79 -13.91
C GLY A 229 5.47 4.00 -13.95
N ALA A 230 6.17 3.32 -14.88
CA ALA A 230 7.61 3.45 -15.06
C ALA A 230 7.97 4.83 -15.63
N MET A 231 8.60 5.67 -14.81
CA MET A 231 8.94 7.05 -15.14
C MET A 231 10.39 7.13 -15.61
N ARG A 232 10.88 8.32 -15.99
CA ARG A 232 12.29 8.56 -16.36
C ARG A 232 13.01 9.26 -15.21
N GLN A 233 13.24 10.56 -15.32
CA GLN A 233 13.86 11.39 -14.29
C GLN A 233 12.88 11.69 -13.15
N ALA A 234 12.41 10.63 -12.49
CA ALA A 234 11.44 10.71 -11.39
C ALA A 234 12.06 11.26 -10.11
N GLY A 235 13.39 11.36 -10.02
CA GLY A 235 14.10 11.96 -8.90
C GLY A 235 13.61 13.36 -8.54
N ILE A 236 13.14 14.14 -9.53
CA ILE A 236 12.51 15.46 -9.30
C ILE A 236 11.38 15.35 -8.28
N VAL A 237 10.47 14.40 -8.48
CA VAL A 237 9.29 14.24 -7.61
C VAL A 237 9.58 13.35 -6.40
N ALA A 238 10.50 12.39 -6.54
CA ALA A 238 10.95 11.54 -5.44
C ALA A 238 11.69 12.33 -4.35
N ALA A 239 12.39 13.42 -4.69
CA ALA A 239 13.04 14.31 -3.72
C ALA A 239 12.06 14.88 -2.68
N ALA A 240 10.79 15.07 -3.05
CA ALA A 240 9.75 15.46 -2.09
C ALA A 240 9.54 14.38 -1.03
N GLY A 241 9.53 13.12 -1.45
CA GLY A 241 9.47 11.96 -0.55
C GLY A 241 10.70 11.88 0.34
N VAL A 242 11.91 12.03 -0.21
CA VAL A 242 13.16 12.03 0.58
C VAL A 242 13.17 13.14 1.63
N TYR A 243 12.61 14.31 1.31
CA TYR A 243 12.47 15.40 2.28
C TYR A 243 11.46 15.11 3.38
N ALA A 244 10.39 14.37 3.07
CA ALA A 244 9.31 14.05 4.00
C ALA A 244 9.63 12.86 4.92
N LEU A 245 10.59 11.99 4.54
CA LEU A 245 11.05 10.82 5.30
C LEU A 245 12.40 11.07 5.98
#